data_AF-A0A173MZV1-F1
#
_entry.id   AF-A0A173MZV1-F1
#
_cell.length_a   1.000
_cell.length_b   1.000
_cell.length_c   1.000
_cell.angle_alpha   90.00
_cell.angle_beta   90.00
_cell.angle_gamma   90.00
#
_symmetry.space_group_name_H-M   'P 1'
#
loop_
_entity.id
_entity.type
_entity.pdbx_description
1 polymer ?
#
loop_
_entity_poly.entity_id
_entity_poly.type
_entity_poly.pdbx_seq_one_letter_code
_entity_poly.pdbx_strand_id
1 'polypeptide(L)'
;MILELSKSYILAKTKNYGEVCIMKKVLSIAICLCTMVVMSLASKVLAVSASSMTVDCASVLRDATHCASGSLYGITETKPADVNGLVAPLKSYVMRNPARGGYGNQHGFGAAIPVSQKLASVQSAKVSIDLADMLPGWPYKWPGMTSWFNQVNSFISDKKASGRNNYYGYEIWNEPDGT
;
A
#
# COMPACT_ATOMS: atom_id res chain seq x y z
N MET A 1 58.96 29.84 -66.92
CA MET A 1 57.77 30.61 -66.49
C MET A 1 56.62 29.71 -66.02
N ILE A 2 56.21 28.67 -66.76
CA ILE A 2 55.12 27.75 -66.38
C ILE A 2 55.43 26.92 -65.11
N LEU A 3 56.69 26.53 -64.90
CA LEU A 3 57.11 25.73 -63.75
C LEU A 3 57.04 26.48 -62.40
N GLU A 4 57.32 27.79 -62.41
CA GLU A 4 57.32 28.67 -61.23
C GLU A 4 55.90 29.00 -60.75
N LEU A 5 54.98 29.20 -61.70
CA LEU A 5 53.55 29.40 -61.43
C LEU A 5 52.90 28.13 -60.86
N SER A 6 53.32 26.95 -61.33
CA SER A 6 52.86 25.65 -60.82
C SER A 6 53.27 25.42 -59.36
N LYS A 7 54.54 25.67 -59.01
CA LYS A 7 55.02 25.54 -57.62
C LYS A 7 54.31 26.50 -56.67
N SER A 8 54.15 27.76 -57.09
CA SER A 8 53.49 28.79 -56.28
C SER A 8 52.01 28.48 -56.04
N TYR A 9 51.30 27.95 -57.04
CA TYR A 9 49.90 27.52 -56.91
C TYR A 9 49.74 26.31 -55.98
N ILE A 10 50.62 25.31 -56.10
CA ILE A 10 50.60 24.13 -55.22
C ILE A 10 50.87 24.53 -53.77
N LEU A 11 51.84 25.42 -53.51
CA LEU A 11 52.19 25.90 -52.17
C LEU A 11 51.06 26.70 -51.51
N ALA A 12 50.38 27.56 -52.28
CA ALA A 12 49.22 28.31 -51.81
C ALA A 12 48.05 27.39 -51.47
N LYS A 13 47.82 26.35 -52.30
CA LYS A 13 46.75 25.37 -52.08
C LYS A 13 47.02 24.51 -50.84
N THR A 14 48.24 24.02 -50.64
CA THR A 14 48.61 23.24 -49.44
C THR A 14 48.56 24.07 -48.16
N LYS A 15 48.93 25.35 -48.20
CA LYS A 15 48.77 26.26 -47.05
C LYS A 15 47.30 26.46 -46.67
N ASN A 16 46.43 26.67 -47.67
CA ASN A 16 45.00 26.84 -47.48
C ASN A 16 44.33 25.54 -46.95
N TYR A 17 44.73 24.36 -47.45
CA TYR A 17 44.30 23.07 -46.89
C TYR A 17 44.80 22.84 -45.45
N GLY A 18 46.02 23.28 -45.13
CA GLY A 18 46.58 23.24 -43.78
C GLY A 18 45.78 24.11 -42.80
N GLU A 19 45.48 25.35 -43.17
CA GLU A 19 44.69 26.29 -42.37
C GLU A 19 43.23 25.82 -42.18
N VAL A 20 42.58 25.30 -43.24
CA VAL A 20 41.24 24.70 -43.13
C VAL A 20 41.26 23.45 -42.25
N CYS A 21 42.31 22.63 -42.31
CA CYS A 21 42.45 21.44 -41.47
C CYS A 21 42.69 21.81 -39.99
N ILE A 22 43.49 22.85 -39.73
CA ILE A 22 43.71 23.39 -38.37
C ILE A 22 42.41 24.00 -37.83
N MET A 23 41.69 24.79 -38.62
CA MET A 23 40.42 25.41 -38.21
C MET A 23 39.33 24.38 -37.92
N LYS A 24 39.25 23.28 -38.71
CA LYS A 24 38.36 22.15 -38.43
C LYS A 24 38.73 21.42 -37.13
N LYS A 25 40.02 21.25 -36.83
CA LYS A 25 40.49 20.66 -35.57
C LYS A 25 40.18 21.56 -34.38
N VAL A 26 40.44 22.87 -34.48
CA VAL A 26 40.13 23.86 -33.43
C VAL A 26 38.62 23.94 -33.18
N LEU A 27 37.80 23.96 -34.24
CA LEU A 27 36.34 23.94 -34.10
C LEU A 27 35.83 22.64 -33.49
N SER A 28 36.39 21.49 -33.87
CA SER A 28 36.04 20.19 -33.27
C SER A 28 36.43 20.12 -31.79
N ILE A 29 37.60 20.64 -31.43
CA ILE A 29 38.05 20.72 -30.02
C ILE A 29 37.15 21.67 -29.23
N ALA A 30 36.80 22.83 -29.78
CA ALA A 30 35.91 23.80 -29.13
C ALA A 30 34.50 23.23 -28.92
N ILE A 31 33.95 22.51 -29.92
CA ILE A 31 32.65 21.84 -29.80
C ILE A 31 32.72 20.72 -28.75
N CYS A 32 33.78 19.91 -28.73
CA CYS A 32 33.98 18.88 -27.70
C CYS A 32 34.13 19.48 -26.30
N LEU A 33 34.82 20.62 -26.14
CA LEU A 33 34.91 21.29 -24.85
C LEU A 33 33.56 21.84 -24.40
N CYS A 34 32.82 22.49 -25.31
CA CYS A 34 31.49 23.02 -25.01
C CYS A 34 30.50 21.90 -24.64
N THR A 35 30.53 20.75 -25.32
CA THR A 35 29.65 19.62 -24.97
C THR A 35 30.01 19.06 -23.59
N MET A 36 31.29 18.91 -23.25
CA MET A 36 31.69 18.47 -21.91
C MET A 36 31.28 19.44 -20.80
N VAL A 37 31.37 20.75 -21.03
CA VAL A 37 30.91 21.77 -20.07
C VAL A 37 29.40 21.71 -19.88
N VAL A 38 28.61 21.57 -20.95
CA VAL A 38 27.15 21.44 -20.86
C VAL A 38 26.73 20.15 -20.15
N MET A 39 27.43 19.04 -20.37
CA MET A 39 27.18 17.77 -19.66
C MET A 39 27.44 17.90 -18.15
N SER A 40 28.46 18.66 -17.75
CA SER A 40 28.84 18.84 -16.33
C SER A 40 27.83 19.66 -15.52
N LEU A 41 27.00 20.47 -16.18
CA LEU A 41 25.94 21.27 -15.55
C LEU A 41 24.62 20.49 -15.37
N ALA A 42 24.47 19.34 -16.03
CA ALA A 42 23.22 18.57 -16.06
C ALA A 42 23.08 17.53 -14.94
N SER A 43 24.07 17.37 -14.06
CA SER A 43 24.01 16.41 -12.95
C SER A 43 23.90 17.09 -11.58
N LYS A 44 22.84 17.88 -11.38
CA LYS A 44 22.32 18.12 -10.03
C LYS A 44 21.29 17.04 -9.73
N VAL A 45 21.76 15.87 -9.28
CA VAL A 45 20.88 14.95 -8.56
C VAL A 45 20.44 15.71 -7.30
N LEU A 46 19.15 16.03 -7.22
CA LEU A 46 18.58 16.55 -5.99
C LEU A 46 18.80 15.48 -4.92
N ALA A 47 19.66 15.75 -3.94
CA ALA A 47 19.76 14.93 -2.75
C ALA A 47 18.40 15.00 -2.06
N VAL A 48 17.63 13.91 -2.14
CA VAL A 48 16.41 13.79 -1.33
C VAL A 48 16.86 13.81 0.12
N SER A 49 16.22 14.62 0.95
CA SER A 49 16.47 14.61 2.40
C SER A 49 16.27 13.18 2.89
N ALA A 50 17.32 12.56 3.42
CA ALA A 50 17.20 11.24 4.01
C ALA A 50 16.29 11.35 5.23
N SER A 51 15.16 10.64 5.22
CA SER A 51 14.35 10.48 6.42
C SER A 51 15.20 9.75 7.47
N SER A 52 15.42 10.36 8.63
CA SER A 52 16.08 9.70 9.75
C SER A 52 15.06 8.96 10.60
N MET A 53 15.41 7.75 11.05
CA MET A 53 14.66 6.97 12.03
C MET A 53 15.63 6.57 13.13
N THR A 54 15.35 6.99 14.35
CA THR A 54 16.11 6.61 15.54
C THR A 54 15.28 5.68 16.40
N VAL A 55 15.84 4.52 16.75
CA VAL A 55 15.21 3.56 17.66
C VAL A 55 16.04 3.51 18.93
N ASP A 56 15.44 3.90 20.05
CA ASP A 56 16.04 3.72 21.37
C ASP A 56 15.65 2.35 21.94
N CYS A 57 16.57 1.39 21.86
CA CYS A 57 16.33 0.02 22.33
C CYS A 57 16.24 -0.11 23.85
N ALA A 58 16.62 0.91 24.63
CA ALA A 58 16.48 0.92 26.08
C ALA A 58 15.10 1.43 26.53
N SER A 59 14.38 2.13 25.65
CA SER A 59 13.05 2.69 25.93
C SER A 59 11.95 1.67 25.63
N VAL A 60 11.68 0.78 26.58
CA VAL A 60 10.60 -0.22 26.47
C VAL A 60 9.24 0.45 26.73
N LEU A 61 8.35 0.43 25.72
CA LEU A 61 7.01 1.02 25.83
C LEU A 61 5.99 0.08 26.50
N ARG A 62 5.88 -1.15 25.97
CA ARG A 62 4.97 -2.23 26.41
C ARG A 62 5.29 -3.50 25.63
N ASP A 63 4.66 -4.61 26.02
CA ASP A 63 4.71 -5.85 25.24
C ASP A 63 4.13 -5.67 23.83
N ALA A 64 4.73 -6.35 22.85
CA ALA A 64 4.30 -6.31 21.46
C ALA A 64 2.99 -7.08 21.27
N THR A 65 1.86 -6.36 21.31
CA THR A 65 0.52 -6.97 21.16
C THR A 65 0.07 -7.15 19.72
N HIS A 66 0.81 -6.68 18.72
CA HIS A 66 0.40 -6.67 17.31
C HIS A 66 -0.95 -5.97 17.10
N CYS A 67 -1.17 -4.84 17.79
CA CYS A 67 -2.49 -4.21 17.89
C CYS A 67 -3.10 -3.76 16.55
N ALA A 68 -2.27 -3.51 15.54
CA ALA A 68 -2.70 -3.15 14.19
C ALA A 68 -2.87 -4.37 13.25
N SER A 69 -2.56 -5.59 13.71
CA SER A 69 -2.72 -6.82 12.92
C SER A 69 -4.17 -7.26 12.92
N GLY A 70 -4.98 -6.64 12.07
CA GLY A 70 -6.41 -6.88 11.96
C GLY A 70 -6.95 -6.43 10.62
N SER A 71 -8.19 -6.75 10.33
CA SER A 71 -8.86 -6.29 9.11
C SER A 71 -10.37 -6.26 9.28
N LEU A 72 -11.00 -5.40 8.49
CA LEU A 72 -12.43 -5.42 8.24
C LEU A 72 -12.73 -6.41 7.10
N TYR A 73 -13.58 -7.41 7.37
CA TYR A 73 -14.00 -8.48 6.45
C TYR A 73 -12.88 -9.37 5.87
N GLY A 74 -11.62 -9.21 6.30
CA GLY A 74 -10.50 -9.98 5.72
C GLY A 74 -10.55 -11.49 5.98
N ILE A 75 -11.41 -11.93 6.91
CA ILE A 75 -11.75 -13.34 7.13
C ILE A 75 -13.24 -13.52 6.92
N THR A 76 -13.60 -14.53 6.13
CA THR A 76 -14.98 -14.96 5.89
C THR A 76 -15.12 -16.45 6.22
N GLU A 77 -16.32 -16.99 6.11
CA GLU A 77 -16.60 -18.41 6.33
C GLU A 77 -15.70 -19.30 5.47
N THR A 78 -15.48 -18.91 4.21
CA THR A 78 -14.78 -19.72 3.22
C THR A 78 -13.36 -19.22 2.92
N LYS A 79 -13.01 -17.98 3.25
CA LYS A 79 -11.71 -17.37 2.90
C LYS A 79 -10.99 -16.73 4.09
N PRO A 80 -9.64 -16.79 4.15
CA PRO A 80 -8.80 -17.70 3.37
C PRO A 80 -9.12 -19.17 3.69
N ALA A 81 -8.86 -20.09 2.76
CA ALA A 81 -9.15 -21.51 2.98
C ALA A 81 -8.22 -22.10 4.05
N ASP A 82 -6.92 -21.80 3.93
CA ASP A 82 -5.89 -22.26 4.86
C ASP A 82 -5.64 -21.22 5.97
N VAL A 83 -6.35 -21.35 7.07
CA VAL A 83 -6.20 -20.47 8.24
C VAL A 83 -4.84 -20.68 8.93
N ASN A 84 -4.36 -21.91 8.99
CA ASN A 84 -3.15 -22.23 9.74
C ASN A 84 -1.88 -21.82 8.97
N GLY A 85 -1.89 -21.89 7.64
CA GLY A 85 -0.76 -21.44 6.81
C GLY A 85 -0.80 -19.96 6.47
N LEU A 86 -1.98 -19.34 6.36
CA LEU A 86 -2.09 -17.95 5.89
C LEU A 86 -2.44 -16.94 6.98
N VAL A 87 -3.07 -17.36 8.09
CA VAL A 87 -3.54 -16.44 9.14
C VAL A 87 -2.72 -16.60 10.41
N ALA A 88 -2.51 -17.83 10.90
CA ALA A 88 -1.77 -18.07 12.14
C ALA A 88 -0.35 -17.45 12.16
N PRO A 89 0.45 -17.48 11.07
CA PRO A 89 1.77 -16.87 11.07
C PRO A 89 1.76 -15.34 11.22
N LEU A 90 0.64 -14.68 10.90
CA LEU A 90 0.49 -13.23 10.99
C LEU A 90 0.25 -12.73 12.42
N LYS A 91 0.02 -13.63 13.38
CA LYS A 91 -0.31 -13.30 14.78
C LYS A 91 -1.44 -12.27 14.87
N SER A 92 -2.50 -12.48 14.09
CA SER A 92 -3.63 -11.55 14.03
C SER A 92 -4.23 -11.31 15.41
N TYR A 93 -4.61 -10.06 15.68
CA TYR A 93 -5.17 -9.60 16.94
C TYR A 93 -6.69 -9.49 16.89
N VAL A 94 -7.25 -8.55 16.12
CA VAL A 94 -8.71 -8.34 16.04
C VAL A 94 -9.16 -8.26 14.57
N MET A 95 -10.04 -9.19 14.18
CA MET A 95 -10.76 -9.13 12.91
C MET A 95 -12.13 -8.50 13.15
N ARG A 96 -12.57 -7.58 12.29
CA ARG A 96 -13.87 -6.94 12.36
C ARG A 96 -14.79 -7.55 11.32
N ASN A 97 -15.94 -8.05 11.76
CA ASN A 97 -16.85 -8.83 10.96
C ASN A 97 -18.32 -8.48 11.25
N PRO A 98 -19.21 -8.63 10.27
CA PRO A 98 -20.62 -8.35 10.43
C PRO A 98 -21.21 -9.35 11.42
N ALA A 99 -22.14 -8.92 12.27
CA ALA A 99 -22.86 -9.80 13.17
C ALA A 99 -23.59 -10.91 12.40
N ARG A 100 -24.19 -10.55 11.27
CA ARG A 100 -24.88 -11.46 10.34
C ARG A 100 -24.36 -11.24 8.92
N GLY A 101 -24.18 -12.32 8.19
CA GLY A 101 -23.93 -12.32 6.75
C GLY A 101 -25.04 -13.08 6.03
N GLY A 102 -25.10 -12.93 4.71
CA GLY A 102 -26.08 -13.58 3.85
C GLY A 102 -27.23 -12.66 3.46
N TYR A 103 -28.27 -13.23 2.83
CA TYR A 103 -29.37 -12.46 2.27
C TYR A 103 -30.04 -11.55 3.30
N GLY A 104 -30.27 -10.28 2.92
CA GLY A 104 -30.93 -9.27 3.76
C GLY A 104 -29.99 -8.48 4.68
N ASN A 105 -28.74 -8.90 4.84
CA ASN A 105 -27.71 -8.16 5.61
C ASN A 105 -26.87 -7.26 4.69
N GLN A 106 -25.97 -6.46 5.25
CA GLN A 106 -25.08 -5.59 4.49
C GLN A 106 -24.20 -6.36 3.51
N HIS A 107 -23.72 -7.53 3.94
CA HIS A 107 -22.86 -8.40 3.16
C HIS A 107 -23.39 -9.81 3.08
N GLY A 108 -23.19 -10.45 1.92
CA GLY A 108 -23.55 -11.86 1.70
C GLY A 108 -22.65 -12.88 2.39
N PHE A 109 -21.69 -12.44 3.21
CA PHE A 109 -20.63 -13.25 3.81
C PHE A 109 -20.10 -12.60 5.09
N GLY A 110 -19.17 -13.27 5.76
CA GLY A 110 -18.34 -12.72 6.83
C GLY A 110 -18.94 -12.84 8.22
N ALA A 111 -20.05 -13.56 8.42
CA ALA A 111 -20.77 -13.61 9.69
C ALA A 111 -19.84 -13.92 10.87
N ALA A 112 -19.94 -13.13 11.94
CA ALA A 112 -19.01 -13.15 13.04
C ALA A 112 -18.91 -14.50 13.78
N ILE A 113 -20.03 -15.23 13.93
CA ILE A 113 -20.03 -16.54 14.60
C ILE A 113 -19.26 -17.59 13.78
N PRO A 114 -19.55 -17.82 12.49
CA PRO A 114 -18.72 -18.65 11.61
C PRO A 114 -17.26 -18.23 11.52
N VAL A 115 -16.97 -16.93 11.42
CA VAL A 115 -15.59 -16.43 11.36
C VAL A 115 -14.85 -16.69 12.67
N SER A 116 -15.54 -16.50 13.79
CA SER A 116 -15.03 -16.86 15.10
C SER A 116 -14.65 -18.35 15.11
N GLN A 117 -15.47 -19.24 14.53
CA GLN A 117 -15.21 -20.70 14.41
C GLN A 117 -13.98 -21.02 13.58
N LYS A 118 -13.85 -20.34 12.45
CA LYS A 118 -12.69 -20.47 11.59
C LYS A 118 -11.40 -20.05 12.29
N LEU A 119 -11.45 -19.03 13.14
CA LEU A 119 -10.30 -18.53 13.90
C LEU A 119 -10.02 -19.27 15.22
N ALA A 120 -10.75 -20.35 15.53
CA ALA A 120 -10.58 -21.08 16.79
C ALA A 120 -9.17 -21.66 16.99
N SER A 121 -8.44 -21.97 15.91
CA SER A 121 -7.05 -22.45 15.97
C SER A 121 -6.01 -21.33 16.13
N VAL A 122 -6.39 -20.07 15.91
CA VAL A 122 -5.48 -18.91 15.97
C VAL A 122 -5.64 -18.25 17.34
N GLN A 123 -4.85 -18.69 18.32
CA GLN A 123 -5.00 -18.30 19.74
C GLN A 123 -4.99 -16.79 19.99
N SER A 124 -4.25 -16.02 19.18
CA SER A 124 -4.17 -14.56 19.33
C SER A 124 -5.39 -13.81 18.78
N ALA A 125 -6.17 -14.44 17.88
CA ALA A 125 -7.18 -13.77 17.10
C ALA A 125 -8.52 -13.68 17.84
N LYS A 126 -9.12 -12.50 17.79
CA LYS A 126 -10.45 -12.19 18.28
C LYS A 126 -11.32 -11.62 17.16
N VAL A 127 -12.64 -11.69 17.34
CA VAL A 127 -13.62 -11.11 16.41
C VAL A 127 -14.35 -9.94 17.05
N SER A 128 -14.21 -8.74 16.48
CA SER A 128 -15.11 -7.61 16.74
C SER A 128 -16.38 -7.79 15.93
N ILE A 129 -17.53 -7.58 16.57
CA ILE A 129 -18.85 -7.83 16.00
C ILE A 129 -19.47 -6.49 15.61
N ASP A 130 -19.57 -6.22 14.32
CA ASP A 130 -20.30 -5.06 13.79
C ASP A 130 -21.80 -5.38 13.72
N LEU A 131 -22.60 -4.76 14.61
CA LEU A 131 -24.04 -4.96 14.63
C LEU A 131 -24.75 -4.21 13.50
N ALA A 132 -24.20 -3.11 12.98
CA ALA A 132 -24.85 -2.30 11.95
C ALA A 132 -25.06 -3.08 10.65
N ASP A 133 -24.13 -3.97 10.33
CA ASP A 133 -24.16 -4.79 9.12
C ASP A 133 -25.27 -5.85 9.07
N MET A 134 -26.07 -6.01 10.13
CA MET A 134 -27.35 -6.73 10.01
C MET A 134 -28.35 -5.99 9.11
N LEU A 135 -28.13 -4.69 8.89
CA LEU A 135 -28.96 -3.83 8.05
C LEU A 135 -28.37 -3.73 6.64
N PRO A 136 -29.19 -3.79 5.58
CA PRO A 136 -28.70 -3.63 4.22
C PRO A 136 -28.60 -2.15 3.82
N GLY A 137 -27.65 -1.83 2.93
CA GLY A 137 -27.51 -0.53 2.28
C GLY A 137 -26.42 0.35 2.88
N TRP A 138 -26.10 1.43 2.18
CA TRP A 138 -25.19 2.48 2.63
C TRP A 138 -25.72 3.84 2.18
N PRO A 139 -26.23 4.72 3.07
CA PRO A 139 -26.46 4.53 4.51
C PRO A 139 -27.32 3.30 4.86
N TYR A 140 -27.21 2.81 6.10
CA TYR A 140 -27.93 1.60 6.52
C TYR A 140 -29.45 1.86 6.51
N LYS A 141 -30.24 0.90 5.98
CA LYS A 141 -31.70 1.01 5.98
C LYS A 141 -32.26 0.75 7.38
N TRP A 142 -32.41 1.82 8.17
CA TRP A 142 -32.92 1.75 9.53
C TRP A 142 -34.31 1.10 9.61
N PRO A 143 -34.48 0.00 10.38
CA PRO A 143 -35.72 -0.76 10.38
C PRO A 143 -36.69 -0.31 11.50
N GLY A 144 -36.35 0.74 12.24
CA GLY A 144 -37.02 1.10 13.48
C GLY A 144 -36.45 0.39 14.71
N MET A 145 -36.61 1.02 15.87
CA MET A 145 -35.96 0.59 17.12
C MET A 145 -36.38 -0.82 17.58
N THR A 146 -37.65 -1.17 17.46
CA THR A 146 -38.15 -2.51 17.82
C THR A 146 -37.52 -3.61 16.97
N SER A 147 -37.45 -3.40 15.65
CA SER A 147 -36.83 -4.36 14.74
C SER A 147 -35.33 -4.48 15.01
N TRP A 148 -34.66 -3.36 15.25
CA TRP A 148 -33.26 -3.34 15.64
C TRP A 148 -32.99 -4.16 16.90
N PHE A 149 -33.72 -3.92 17.99
CA PHE A 149 -33.56 -4.68 19.23
C PHE A 149 -33.86 -6.17 19.05
N ASN A 150 -34.87 -6.52 18.26
CA ASN A 150 -35.18 -7.93 17.97
C ASN A 150 -34.01 -8.63 17.25
N GLN A 151 -33.39 -7.96 16.28
CA GLN A 151 -32.22 -8.48 15.56
C GLN A 151 -31.01 -8.64 16.49
N VAL A 152 -30.71 -7.61 17.30
CA VAL A 152 -29.63 -7.68 18.30
C VAL A 152 -29.88 -8.82 19.29
N ASN A 153 -31.07 -8.93 19.86
CA ASN A 153 -31.41 -10.00 20.81
C ASN A 153 -31.28 -11.39 20.18
N SER A 154 -31.75 -11.56 18.94
CA SER A 154 -31.59 -12.79 18.17
C SER A 154 -30.11 -13.14 18.00
N PHE A 155 -29.28 -12.19 17.56
CA PHE A 155 -27.84 -12.42 17.40
C PHE A 155 -27.15 -12.77 18.73
N ILE A 156 -27.46 -12.06 19.82
CA ILE A 156 -26.88 -12.33 21.14
C ILE A 156 -27.26 -13.73 21.64
N SER A 157 -28.50 -14.16 21.40
CA SER A 157 -28.95 -15.53 21.70
C SER A 157 -28.12 -16.56 20.95
N ASP A 158 -27.97 -16.39 19.63
CA ASP A 158 -27.20 -17.32 18.79
C ASP A 158 -25.72 -17.34 19.17
N LYS A 159 -25.14 -16.18 19.49
CA LYS A 159 -23.77 -16.09 19.99
C LYS A 159 -23.60 -16.84 21.31
N LYS A 160 -24.53 -16.72 22.25
CA LYS A 160 -24.51 -17.48 23.50
C LYS A 160 -24.62 -18.98 23.23
N ALA A 161 -25.56 -19.39 22.37
CA ALA A 161 -25.76 -20.78 21.97
C ALA A 161 -24.54 -21.37 21.26
N SER A 162 -23.75 -20.56 20.55
CA SER A 162 -22.53 -21.02 19.88
C SER A 162 -21.41 -21.48 20.83
N GLY A 163 -21.45 -21.10 22.12
CA GLY A 163 -20.43 -21.45 23.11
C GLY A 163 -19.06 -20.80 22.90
N ARG A 164 -18.94 -19.89 21.93
CA ARG A 164 -17.66 -19.28 21.52
C ARG A 164 -17.27 -18.12 22.43
N ASN A 165 -15.97 -17.94 22.66
CA ASN A 165 -15.44 -16.92 23.56
C ASN A 165 -14.31 -16.04 22.97
N ASN A 166 -13.84 -16.28 21.74
CA ASN A 166 -12.81 -15.49 21.07
C ASN A 166 -13.39 -14.24 20.38
N TYR A 167 -14.13 -13.42 21.14
CA TYR A 167 -14.70 -12.16 20.67
C TYR A 167 -13.99 -10.98 21.34
N TYR A 168 -13.84 -9.88 20.60
CA TYR A 168 -13.26 -8.64 21.12
C TYR A 168 -14.33 -7.77 21.81
N GLY A 169 -15.50 -7.64 21.18
CA GLY A 169 -16.60 -6.82 21.69
C GLY A 169 -17.75 -6.71 20.70
N TYR A 170 -18.80 -6.01 21.12
CA TYR A 170 -19.90 -5.59 20.25
C TYR A 170 -19.67 -4.13 19.87
N GLU A 171 -19.75 -3.86 18.58
CA GLU A 171 -19.77 -2.52 18.02
C GLU A 171 -21.22 -2.20 17.65
N ILE A 172 -21.77 -1.16 18.30
CA ILE A 172 -23.20 -0.85 18.20
C ILE A 172 -23.55 -0.32 16.81
N TRP A 173 -22.68 0.53 16.27
CA TRP A 173 -22.90 1.20 15.00
C TRP A 173 -21.57 1.44 14.30
N ASN A 174 -21.61 1.52 12.97
CA ASN A 174 -20.48 1.87 12.12
C ASN A 174 -20.70 3.30 11.59
N GLU A 175 -19.66 4.14 11.55
CA GLU A 175 -19.67 5.46 10.88
C GLU A 175 -20.99 6.27 11.00
N PRO A 176 -21.46 6.65 12.20
CA PRO A 176 -22.74 7.32 12.42
C PRO A 176 -22.85 8.70 11.75
N ASP A 177 -21.72 9.34 11.44
CA ASP A 177 -21.71 10.64 10.77
C ASP A 177 -22.06 10.52 9.27
N GLY A 178 -21.99 9.30 8.71
CA GLY A 178 -22.20 9.02 7.29
C GLY A 178 -23.18 7.89 6.98
N THR A 179 -23.72 7.19 7.98
CA THR A 179 -24.56 5.99 7.78
C THR A 179 -25.73 5.83 8.75
#